data_AF-A0A327HHA7-F1
#
_entry.id   AF-A0A327HHA7-F1
#
_cell.length_a   1.000
_cell.length_b   1.000
_cell.length_c   1.000
_cell.angle_alpha   90.00
_cell.angle_beta   90.00
_cell.angle_gamma   90.00
#
_symmetry.space_group_name_H-M   'P 1'
#
loop_
_entity.id
_entity.type
_entity.pdbx_description
1 polymer ?
#
loop_
_entity_poly.entity_id
_entity_poly.type
_entity_poly.pdbx_seq_one_letter_code
_entity_poly.pdbx_strand_id
1 'polypeptide(L)'
;MERNGGTIRGMRMDEKQTLLSELHQARLDRLKEICAQHGISKNGSVEVLRAKLIAELVLDEWDFSPEGISSILNNDLGDVLAVFGVKKSGSIRERRQRLFLHLNHDAKQLTPEKLDSLSRDRLHELCSKLDLPRSGAKQALLMRVAGVLTSQSGSWGVIKKSLRRPRGAPKKIAIPSPSEEFESHPVIAKPITVNETVVEEIVEIPVVEPEPVEMHNEVEIIEIRPQTTVEPTPTPPVVELTASVIEIEGRSAEIDALCRDFLLVGSVNDDEDVNAFVSSLSEHGFALGDTNAVDYVKSRLFALDEMAKAEKNAMHSMPNSWREREALRKFEEARNILRNALPEIISEHNGEMVKARMAFEDKARGLNLDLRLPSVSGRLHALFDLQISLDEEIAATDPRTARRTRVIRLLQHGAIHLGANERRTLDRLERNIDGFEQLVEAILEKSEGIYGDAQQTLVIRFLEKKGYEVNNAELRPRIVAAAGVVGAELGHIAPSEIPRLAPGIKVSDTEVDSIITDLKRLAQQFKATDEEEDADEEIELAESVADAAQRVTSMRQRIDGVDDLLARLKLSHD
;
A
#
# COMPACT_ATOMS: atom_id res chain seq x y z
N MET A 1 29.91 -24.34 51.70
CA MET A 1 28.47 -24.02 51.56
C MET A 1 28.20 -23.72 50.11
N GLU A 2 28.04 -24.80 49.34
CA GLU A 2 27.63 -24.77 47.94
C GLU A 2 26.16 -24.34 47.89
N ARG A 3 25.84 -23.31 47.10
CA ARG A 3 24.46 -22.90 46.83
C ARG A 3 24.09 -23.34 45.43
N ASN A 4 23.13 -24.25 45.37
CA ASN A 4 22.53 -24.90 44.21
C ASN A 4 22.35 -23.97 43.01
N GLY A 5 23.16 -24.19 41.97
CA GLY A 5 22.73 -23.98 40.59
C GLY A 5 21.84 -25.14 40.18
N GLY A 6 20.53 -24.99 40.41
CA GLY A 6 19.51 -25.93 39.94
C GLY A 6 19.05 -25.52 38.55
N THR A 7 19.50 -26.26 37.55
CA THR A 7 19.07 -26.22 36.16
C THR A 7 17.54 -26.22 36.03
N ILE A 8 16.93 -25.09 35.67
CA ILE A 8 15.53 -25.01 35.23
C ILE A 8 15.54 -25.50 33.77
N ARG A 9 15.45 -26.81 33.54
CA ARG A 9 15.29 -27.35 32.19
C ARG A 9 14.31 -28.51 32.23
N GLY A 10 13.13 -28.28 31.68
CA GLY A 10 12.11 -29.30 31.44
C GLY A 10 10.74 -29.04 32.08
N MET A 11 10.13 -27.87 31.83
CA MET A 11 8.68 -27.71 32.05
C MET A 11 7.93 -28.54 31.01
N ARG A 12 6.95 -29.36 31.41
CA ARG A 12 6.18 -30.20 30.46
C ARG A 12 5.37 -29.30 29.51
N MET A 13 5.12 -29.74 28.28
CA MET A 13 4.38 -28.93 27.29
C MET A 13 2.99 -28.48 27.77
N ASP A 14 2.29 -29.32 28.53
CA ASP A 14 1.00 -28.96 29.14
C ASP A 14 1.12 -27.86 30.22
N GLU A 15 2.23 -27.86 30.97
CA GLU A 15 2.57 -26.83 31.95
C GLU A 15 2.92 -25.51 31.25
N LYS A 16 3.65 -25.58 30.11
CA LYS A 16 3.93 -24.40 29.29
C LYS A 16 2.65 -23.79 28.70
N GLN A 17 1.71 -24.60 28.23
CA GLN A 17 0.43 -24.13 27.68
C GLN A 17 -0.47 -23.48 28.73
N THR A 18 -0.52 -24.06 29.94
CA THR A 18 -1.27 -23.49 31.07
C THR A 18 -0.65 -22.19 31.55
N LEU A 19 0.68 -22.14 31.68
CA LEU A 19 1.42 -20.92 32.00
C LEU A 19 1.22 -19.83 30.95
N LEU A 20 1.28 -20.17 29.65
CA LEU A 20 1.05 -19.22 28.56
C LEU A 20 -0.34 -18.59 28.64
N SER A 21 -1.36 -19.42 28.91
CA SER A 21 -2.74 -18.96 29.08
C SER A 21 -2.88 -18.03 30.30
N GLU A 22 -2.22 -18.34 31.42
CA GLU A 22 -2.17 -17.47 32.60
C GLU A 22 -1.48 -16.14 32.27
N LEU A 23 -0.32 -16.17 31.61
CA LEU A 23 0.45 -14.98 31.25
C LEU A 23 -0.35 -14.05 30.33
N HIS A 24 -1.10 -14.56 29.36
CA HIS A 24 -1.95 -13.76 28.46
C HIS A 24 -3.05 -12.98 29.20
N GLN A 25 -3.60 -13.55 30.28
CA GLN A 25 -4.75 -12.99 31.01
C GLN A 25 -4.34 -12.21 32.27
N ALA A 26 -3.14 -12.47 32.80
CA ALA A 26 -2.65 -11.90 34.04
C ALA A 26 -2.58 -10.37 34.02
N ARG A 27 -2.92 -9.76 35.16
CA ARG A 27 -2.79 -8.33 35.45
C ARG A 27 -1.37 -8.01 35.92
N LEU A 28 -1.03 -6.72 36.00
CA LEU A 28 0.32 -6.24 36.32
C LEU A 28 0.89 -6.82 37.62
N ASP A 29 0.08 -6.86 38.69
CA ASP A 29 0.55 -7.33 40.00
C ASP A 29 0.90 -8.82 39.96
N ARG A 30 0.04 -9.62 39.31
CA ARG A 30 0.29 -11.05 39.10
C ARG A 30 1.54 -11.30 38.25
N LEU A 31 1.75 -10.53 37.17
CA LEU A 31 2.97 -10.64 36.37
C LEU A 31 4.23 -10.29 37.19
N LYS A 32 4.17 -9.28 38.06
CA LYS A 32 5.29 -8.91 38.94
C LYS A 32 5.57 -9.97 40.01
N GLU A 33 4.56 -10.67 40.50
CA GLU A 33 4.72 -11.82 41.38
C GLU A 33 5.45 -12.97 40.67
N ILE A 34 5.02 -13.31 39.44
CA ILE A 34 5.68 -14.35 38.63
C ILE A 34 7.13 -13.93 38.33
N CYS A 35 7.38 -12.68 37.95
CA CYS A 35 8.75 -12.16 37.81
C CYS A 35 9.57 -12.33 39.10
N ALA A 36 8.98 -12.09 40.28
CA ALA A 36 9.68 -12.25 41.56
C ALA A 36 10.05 -13.71 41.85
N GLN A 37 9.16 -14.65 41.51
CA GLN A 37 9.36 -16.08 41.71
C GLN A 37 10.47 -16.64 40.82
N HIS A 38 10.57 -16.13 39.59
CA HIS A 38 11.55 -16.58 38.59
C HIS A 38 12.82 -15.73 38.54
N GLY A 39 12.97 -14.72 39.39
CA GLY A 39 14.18 -13.86 39.43
C GLY A 39 14.31 -12.87 38.27
N ILE A 40 13.20 -12.53 37.62
CA ILE A 40 13.15 -11.69 36.42
C ILE A 40 12.91 -10.23 36.81
N SER A 41 13.57 -9.29 36.12
CA SER A 41 13.38 -7.85 36.37
C SER A 41 11.92 -7.42 36.19
N LYS A 42 11.41 -6.62 37.14
CA LYS A 42 10.01 -6.15 37.23
C LYS A 42 9.76 -4.83 36.48
N ASN A 43 10.70 -4.42 35.63
CA ASN A 43 10.67 -3.13 34.94
C ASN A 43 9.91 -3.21 33.62
N GLY A 44 8.95 -2.29 33.42
CA GLY A 44 8.21 -2.15 32.17
C GLY A 44 6.69 -2.11 32.38
N SER A 45 5.98 -1.85 31.28
CA SER A 45 4.51 -1.97 31.25
C SER A 45 4.06 -3.44 31.26
N VAL A 46 2.75 -3.65 31.40
CA VAL A 46 2.13 -5.00 31.42
C VAL A 46 2.60 -5.86 30.24
N GLU A 47 2.60 -5.29 29.03
CA GLU A 47 2.90 -6.02 27.80
C GLU A 47 4.40 -6.33 27.68
N VAL A 48 5.28 -5.42 28.16
CA VAL A 48 6.73 -5.66 28.19
C VAL A 48 7.08 -6.79 29.18
N LEU A 49 6.48 -6.77 30.37
CA LEU A 49 6.70 -7.86 31.35
C LEU A 49 6.15 -9.19 30.84
N ARG A 50 5.01 -9.17 30.16
CA ARG A 50 4.42 -10.39 29.58
C ARG A 50 5.27 -10.94 28.44
N ALA A 51 5.74 -10.11 27.52
CA ALA A 51 6.63 -10.53 26.44
C ALA A 51 7.93 -11.13 27.03
N LYS A 52 8.48 -10.51 28.07
CA LYS A 52 9.67 -11.02 28.76
C LYS A 52 9.43 -12.38 29.44
N LEU A 53 8.31 -12.55 30.13
CA LEU A 53 7.94 -13.80 30.78
C LEU A 53 7.67 -14.92 29.77
N ILE A 54 7.02 -14.62 28.65
CA ILE A 54 6.80 -15.59 27.57
C ILE A 54 8.14 -16.01 26.95
N ALA A 55 9.04 -15.05 26.70
CA ALA A 55 10.37 -15.33 26.16
C ALA A 55 11.22 -16.21 27.09
N GLU A 56 11.24 -15.93 28.40
CA GLU A 56 12.11 -16.65 29.34
C GLU A 56 11.50 -17.96 29.89
N LEU A 57 10.17 -18.09 29.99
CA LEU A 57 9.52 -19.25 30.64
C LEU A 57 8.81 -20.19 29.66
N VAL A 58 8.34 -19.68 28.51
CA VAL A 58 7.58 -20.48 27.53
C VAL A 58 8.45 -20.84 26.33
N LEU A 59 9.19 -19.85 25.81
CA LEU A 59 10.09 -19.98 24.66
C LEU A 59 11.56 -19.98 25.10
N ASP A 60 11.86 -20.71 26.17
CA ASP A 60 13.19 -20.83 26.79
C ASP A 60 14.27 -21.42 25.86
N GLU A 61 13.86 -22.11 24.80
CA GLU A 61 14.74 -22.70 23.77
C GLU A 61 15.15 -21.71 22.66
N TRP A 62 14.48 -20.57 22.54
CA TRP A 62 14.68 -19.61 21.45
C TRP A 62 15.68 -18.51 21.83
N ASP A 63 16.62 -18.21 20.93
CA ASP A 63 17.47 -17.02 21.07
C ASP A 63 16.78 -15.78 20.52
N PHE A 64 16.36 -14.90 21.43
CA PHE A 64 15.73 -13.60 21.13
C PHE A 64 16.72 -12.43 21.09
N SER A 65 18.03 -12.71 21.06
CA SER A 65 19.03 -11.69 20.76
C SER A 65 18.79 -11.06 19.37
N PRO A 66 19.27 -9.84 19.08
CA PRO A 66 19.12 -9.23 17.75
C PRO A 66 19.67 -10.11 16.62
N GLU A 67 20.71 -10.89 16.89
CA GLU A 67 21.31 -11.85 15.96
C GLU A 67 20.46 -13.12 15.86
N GLY A 68 19.98 -13.65 16.98
CA GLY A 68 19.06 -14.80 17.04
C GLY A 68 17.75 -14.55 16.29
N ILE A 69 17.13 -13.37 16.42
CA ILE A 69 15.91 -13.00 15.68
C ILE A 69 16.16 -13.03 14.16
N SER A 70 17.38 -12.73 13.71
CA SER A 70 17.74 -12.76 12.30
C SER A 70 17.97 -14.17 11.76
N SER A 71 18.29 -15.15 12.62
CA SER A 71 18.48 -16.56 12.25
C SER A 71 17.21 -17.41 12.32
N ILE A 72 16.11 -16.91 12.91
CA ILE A 72 14.83 -17.62 12.95
C ILE A 72 14.31 -17.85 11.52
N LEU A 73 13.91 -19.11 11.25
CA LEU A 73 13.32 -19.56 9.99
C LEU A 73 11.95 -18.94 9.74
N ASN A 74 11.57 -18.84 8.47
CA ASN A 74 10.34 -18.16 8.08
C ASN A 74 9.06 -18.84 8.58
N ASN A 75 9.07 -20.17 8.67
CA ASN A 75 7.94 -20.97 9.14
C ASN A 75 7.75 -20.73 10.64
N ASP A 76 8.81 -20.91 11.41
CA ASP A 76 8.78 -20.79 12.87
C ASP A 76 8.50 -19.36 13.36
N LEU A 77 8.90 -18.34 12.59
CA LEU A 77 8.67 -16.94 12.95
C LEU A 77 7.18 -16.60 13.09
N GLY A 78 6.32 -17.23 12.27
CA GLY A 78 4.87 -17.07 12.37
C GLY A 78 4.32 -17.64 13.68
N ASP A 79 4.80 -18.82 14.07
CA ASP A 79 4.37 -19.53 15.28
C ASP A 79 4.87 -18.84 16.55
N VAL A 80 6.12 -18.39 16.55
CA VAL A 80 6.69 -17.57 17.64
C VAL A 80 5.85 -16.31 17.85
N LEU A 81 5.49 -15.60 16.79
CA LEU A 81 4.61 -14.41 16.87
C LEU A 81 3.21 -14.76 17.39
N ALA A 82 2.69 -15.94 17.06
CA ALA A 82 1.40 -16.41 17.55
C ALA A 82 1.43 -16.69 19.07
N VAL A 83 2.52 -17.24 19.61
CA VAL A 83 2.71 -17.45 21.05
C VAL A 83 2.75 -16.12 21.82
N PHE A 84 3.45 -15.11 21.29
CA PHE A 84 3.40 -13.75 21.82
C PHE A 84 2.03 -13.09 21.65
N GLY A 85 1.16 -13.63 20.81
CA GLY A 85 -0.19 -13.12 20.58
C GLY A 85 -0.22 -11.83 19.77
N VAL A 86 0.78 -11.60 18.92
CA VAL A 86 0.89 -10.47 17.98
C VAL A 86 0.56 -10.92 16.54
N LYS A 87 0.54 -10.00 15.56
CA LYS A 87 0.16 -10.33 14.17
C LYS A 87 1.20 -11.28 13.55
N LYS A 88 0.76 -12.45 13.04
CA LYS A 88 1.61 -13.49 12.40
C LYS A 88 1.90 -13.26 10.92
N SER A 89 1.14 -12.40 10.23
CA SER A 89 1.29 -12.16 8.78
C SER A 89 2.21 -10.97 8.46
N GLY A 90 2.75 -10.95 7.24
CA GLY A 90 3.69 -9.94 6.75
C GLY A 90 4.96 -10.55 6.18
N SER A 91 5.77 -9.73 5.50
CA SER A 91 7.07 -10.18 4.97
C SER A 91 7.98 -10.68 6.09
N ILE A 92 8.97 -11.52 5.77
CA ILE A 92 9.95 -12.01 6.75
C ILE A 92 10.63 -10.85 7.50
N ARG A 93 10.91 -9.76 6.79
CA ARG A 93 11.48 -8.53 7.35
C ARG A 93 10.53 -7.85 8.33
N GLU A 94 9.27 -7.66 7.96
CA GLU A 94 8.24 -7.07 8.83
C GLU A 94 8.00 -7.90 10.08
N ARG A 95 7.97 -9.23 9.95
CA ARG A 95 7.81 -10.15 11.07
C ARG A 95 8.99 -10.07 12.04
N ARG A 96 10.23 -9.99 11.55
CA ARG A 96 11.44 -9.81 12.37
C ARG A 96 11.44 -8.46 13.08
N GLN A 97 11.12 -7.38 12.36
CA GLN A 97 10.98 -6.04 12.94
C GLN A 97 9.92 -6.03 14.05
N ARG A 98 8.76 -6.66 13.82
CA ARG A 98 7.68 -6.77 14.80
C ARG A 98 8.10 -7.53 16.05
N LEU A 99 8.74 -8.68 15.89
CA LEU A 99 9.26 -9.47 17.01
C LEU A 99 10.27 -8.67 17.82
N PHE A 100 11.23 -8.04 17.15
CA PHE A 100 12.24 -7.19 17.77
C PHE A 100 11.61 -6.04 18.58
N LEU A 101 10.65 -5.32 17.98
CA LEU A 101 9.96 -4.20 18.63
C LEU A 101 9.15 -4.68 19.84
N HIS A 102 8.44 -5.81 19.73
CA HIS A 102 7.62 -6.35 20.80
C HIS A 102 8.43 -6.77 22.03
N LEU A 103 9.63 -7.31 21.83
CA LEU A 103 10.50 -7.78 22.90
C LEU A 103 11.28 -6.65 23.58
N ASN A 104 11.72 -5.65 22.81
CA ASN A 104 12.73 -4.68 23.27
C ASN A 104 12.16 -3.28 23.56
N HIS A 105 10.96 -2.97 23.11
CA HIS A 105 10.39 -1.63 23.18
C HIS A 105 8.95 -1.62 23.72
N ASP A 106 8.58 -0.49 24.32
CA ASP A 106 7.20 -0.22 24.73
C ASP A 106 6.50 0.61 23.66
N ALA A 107 5.40 0.11 23.13
CA ALA A 107 4.59 0.77 22.11
C ALA A 107 4.05 2.14 22.54
N LYS A 108 3.96 2.42 23.85
CA LYS A 108 3.56 3.75 24.38
C LYS A 108 4.71 4.75 24.46
N GLN A 109 5.95 4.26 24.50
CA GLN A 109 7.14 5.10 24.63
C GLN A 109 7.84 5.33 23.29
N LEU A 110 7.88 4.31 22.43
CA LEU A 110 8.48 4.43 21.11
C LEU A 110 7.38 4.77 20.08
N THR A 111 6.96 6.04 20.08
CA THR A 111 6.00 6.59 19.10
C THR A 111 6.71 7.49 18.08
N PRO A 112 6.17 7.64 16.86
CA PRO A 112 6.76 8.51 15.83
C PRO A 112 7.03 9.94 16.33
N GLU A 113 6.11 10.50 17.14
CA GLU A 113 6.21 11.83 17.74
C GLU A 113 7.41 11.98 18.70
N LYS A 114 7.75 10.91 19.42
CA LYS A 114 8.83 10.92 20.40
C LYS A 114 10.21 10.65 19.77
N LEU A 115 10.27 10.28 18.49
CA LEU A 115 11.53 9.97 17.82
C LEU A 115 12.44 11.19 17.64
N ASP A 116 11.90 12.41 17.57
CA ASP A 116 12.74 13.61 17.39
C ASP A 116 13.60 13.90 18.62
N SER A 117 13.14 13.49 19.81
CA SER A 117 13.92 13.59 21.05
C SER A 117 15.12 12.64 21.12
N LEU A 118 15.20 11.63 20.23
CA LEU A 118 16.29 10.66 20.23
C LEU A 118 17.56 11.22 19.58
N SER A 119 18.71 10.79 20.09
CA SER A 119 20.00 11.12 19.49
C SER A 119 20.21 10.38 18.16
N ARG A 120 21.09 10.92 17.31
CA ARG A 120 21.45 10.29 16.04
C ARG A 120 21.97 8.87 16.24
N ASP A 121 22.80 8.65 17.27
CA ASP A 121 23.41 7.35 17.55
C ASP A 121 22.36 6.31 17.96
N ARG A 122 21.35 6.73 18.73
CA ARG A 122 20.23 5.84 19.09
C ARG A 122 19.36 5.50 17.88
N LEU A 123 19.15 6.45 16.96
CA LEU A 123 18.48 6.18 15.69
C LEU A 123 19.30 5.24 14.79
N HIS A 124 20.63 5.38 14.75
CA HIS A 124 21.49 4.42 14.05
C HIS A 124 21.38 3.00 14.62
N GLU A 125 21.35 2.87 15.94
CA GLU A 125 21.19 1.58 16.60
C GLU A 125 19.84 0.94 16.27
N LEU A 126 18.76 1.73 16.25
CA LEU A 126 17.43 1.27 15.81
C LEU A 126 17.43 0.87 14.34
N CYS A 127 18.04 1.66 13.45
CA CYS A 127 18.18 1.28 12.05
C CYS A 127 18.97 -0.02 11.88
N SER A 128 20.01 -0.23 12.68
CA SER A 128 20.79 -1.47 12.66
C SER A 128 19.96 -2.68 13.05
N LYS A 129 19.15 -2.58 14.10
CA LYS A 129 18.35 -3.70 14.62
C LYS A 129 17.07 -3.97 13.82
N LEU A 130 16.54 -2.94 13.15
CA LEU A 130 15.37 -3.05 12.26
C LEU A 130 15.74 -3.40 10.81
N ASP A 131 17.01 -3.72 10.55
CA ASP A 131 17.53 -4.03 9.23
C ASP A 131 17.22 -2.92 8.20
N LEU A 132 17.48 -1.67 8.59
CA LEU A 132 17.31 -0.46 7.77
C LEU A 132 18.68 0.11 7.34
N PRO A 133 18.75 0.83 6.21
CA PRO A 133 19.97 1.54 5.82
C PRO A 133 20.42 2.50 6.93
N ARG A 134 21.72 2.50 7.24
CA ARG A 134 22.31 3.31 8.32
C ARG A 134 22.90 4.63 7.84
N SER A 135 22.86 4.92 6.54
CA SER A 135 23.43 6.13 5.94
C SER A 135 22.46 7.32 5.98
N GLY A 136 22.97 8.54 6.10
CA GLY A 136 22.19 9.79 5.98
C GLY A 136 22.17 10.66 7.24
N ALA A 137 21.51 11.82 7.13
CA ALA A 137 21.32 12.77 8.23
C ALA A 137 20.35 12.24 9.30
N LYS A 138 20.34 12.85 10.50
CA LYS A 138 19.45 12.48 11.62
C LYS A 138 17.99 12.36 11.17
N GLN A 139 17.51 13.32 10.38
CA GLN A 139 16.14 13.34 9.87
C GLN A 139 15.84 12.17 8.92
N ALA A 140 16.80 11.76 8.08
CA ALA A 140 16.62 10.60 7.20
C ALA A 140 16.52 9.28 7.99
N LEU A 141 17.31 9.12 9.05
CA LEU A 141 17.21 7.95 9.95
C LEU A 141 15.89 7.96 10.72
N LEU A 142 15.48 9.14 11.22
CA LEU A 142 14.22 9.34 11.91
C LEU A 142 13.04 8.94 11.02
N MET A 143 12.97 9.44 9.80
CA MET A 143 11.87 9.14 8.86
C MET A 143 11.77 7.65 8.55
N ARG A 144 12.89 6.94 8.41
CA ARG A 144 12.86 5.47 8.18
C ARG A 144 12.33 4.71 9.39
N VAL A 145 12.80 5.06 10.59
CA VAL A 145 12.31 4.43 11.83
C VAL A 145 10.83 4.76 12.04
N ALA A 146 10.43 6.01 11.82
CA ALA A 146 9.03 6.44 11.87
C ALA A 146 8.16 5.66 10.88
N GLY A 147 8.66 5.42 9.66
CA GLY A 147 8.00 4.59 8.66
C GLY A 147 7.73 3.17 9.15
N VAL A 148 8.73 2.51 9.78
CA VAL A 148 8.56 1.16 10.35
C VAL A 148 7.58 1.16 11.54
N LEU A 149 7.64 2.17 12.42
CA LEU A 149 6.70 2.26 13.54
C LEU A 149 5.27 2.49 13.06
N THR A 150 5.09 3.26 11.99
CA THR A 150 3.78 3.56 11.40
C THR A 150 3.22 2.33 10.69
N SER A 151 4.04 1.62 9.90
CA SER A 151 3.62 0.39 9.21
C SER A 151 3.27 -0.73 10.19
N GLN A 152 3.98 -0.80 11.33
CA GLN A 152 3.71 -1.77 12.39
C GLN A 152 2.70 -1.26 13.42
N SER A 153 2.08 -0.09 13.24
CA SER A 153 1.14 0.46 14.22
C SER A 153 0.01 -0.53 14.54
N GLY A 154 -0.20 -0.78 15.84
CA GLY A 154 -1.19 -1.75 16.32
C GLY A 154 -0.87 -3.24 16.05
N SER A 155 0.26 -3.55 15.41
CA SER A 155 0.67 -4.93 15.09
C SER A 155 1.68 -5.53 16.08
N TRP A 156 2.28 -4.70 16.94
CA TRP A 156 3.19 -5.11 18.03
C TRP A 156 2.80 -4.40 19.34
N GLY A 157 3.30 -4.91 20.46
CA GLY A 157 3.11 -4.27 21.78
C GLY A 157 1.70 -4.42 22.37
N VAL A 158 0.75 -5.00 21.65
CA VAL A 158 -0.60 -5.31 22.15
C VAL A 158 -0.96 -6.74 21.75
N ILE A 159 -1.28 -7.57 22.74
CA ILE A 159 -1.75 -8.94 22.53
C ILE A 159 -3.21 -8.94 22.07
N LYS A 160 -3.55 -9.86 21.16
CA LYS A 160 -4.91 -10.09 20.66
C LYS A 160 -5.93 -10.19 21.81
N LYS A 161 -7.02 -9.42 21.71
CA LYS A 161 -8.09 -9.38 22.73
C LYS A 161 -8.68 -10.76 23.04
N SER A 162 -8.75 -11.64 22.03
CA SER A 162 -9.23 -13.02 22.16
C SER A 162 -8.37 -13.89 23.08
N LEU A 163 -7.07 -13.61 23.18
CA LEU A 163 -6.16 -14.32 24.09
C LEU A 163 -6.23 -13.74 25.51
N ARG A 164 -6.40 -12.42 25.63
CA ARG A 164 -6.54 -11.74 26.92
C ARG A 164 -7.90 -11.96 27.58
N ARG A 165 -8.95 -12.14 26.79
CA ARG A 165 -10.33 -12.42 27.22
C ARG A 165 -10.95 -13.44 26.25
N PRO A 166 -10.68 -14.74 26.43
CA PRO A 166 -11.29 -15.76 25.60
C PRO A 166 -12.81 -15.77 25.81
N ARG A 167 -13.57 -15.78 24.70
CA ARG A 167 -14.99 -16.13 24.73
C ARG A 167 -15.09 -17.65 24.60
N GLY A 168 -15.12 -18.36 25.73
CA GLY A 168 -15.10 -19.82 25.79
C GLY A 168 -13.77 -20.40 26.30
N ALA A 169 -13.52 -21.69 26.06
CA ALA A 169 -12.28 -22.36 26.45
C ALA A 169 -11.06 -21.73 25.74
N PRO A 170 -9.91 -21.57 26.42
CA PRO A 170 -8.73 -20.95 25.83
C PRO A 170 -8.23 -21.78 24.64
N LYS A 171 -8.03 -21.11 23.49
CA LYS A 171 -7.48 -21.74 22.28
C LYS A 171 -6.03 -22.17 22.57
N LYS A 172 -5.76 -23.48 22.49
CA LYS A 172 -4.41 -24.03 22.67
C LYS A 172 -3.54 -23.56 21.51
N ILE A 173 -2.54 -22.74 21.79
CA ILE A 173 -1.54 -22.29 20.82
C ILE A 173 -0.43 -23.34 20.78
N ALA A 174 -0.03 -23.76 19.58
CA ALA A 174 1.15 -24.61 19.40
C ALA A 174 2.40 -23.82 19.80
N ILE A 175 3.20 -24.37 20.71
CA ILE A 175 4.46 -23.77 21.14
C ILE A 175 5.55 -24.40 20.25
N PRO A 176 6.20 -23.62 19.37
CA PRO A 176 7.22 -24.15 18.48
C PRO A 176 8.52 -24.40 19.26
N SER A 177 9.22 -25.48 18.92
CA SER A 177 10.62 -25.70 19.30
C SER A 177 11.53 -25.36 18.11
N PRO A 178 12.78 -24.90 18.33
CA PRO A 178 13.71 -24.61 17.25
C PRO A 178 13.94 -25.84 16.37
N SER A 179 13.61 -25.76 15.08
CA SER A 179 13.83 -26.85 14.14
C SER A 179 15.33 -27.02 13.88
N GLU A 180 15.90 -28.21 14.14
CA GLU A 180 17.25 -28.57 13.71
C GLU A 180 17.29 -28.72 12.17
N GLU A 181 18.35 -28.24 11.53
CA GLU A 181 18.49 -28.23 10.06
C GLU A 181 18.38 -29.64 9.43
N PHE A 182 17.43 -29.79 8.50
CA PHE A 182 17.20 -30.85 7.50
C PHE A 182 17.60 -32.31 7.81
N GLU A 183 16.59 -33.20 7.90
CA GLU A 183 16.59 -34.45 7.11
C GLU A 183 15.20 -34.75 6.55
N SER A 184 15.15 -34.93 5.23
CA SER A 184 14.02 -35.46 4.47
C SER A 184 13.80 -36.93 4.78
N HIS A 185 12.59 -37.36 5.19
CA HIS A 185 11.98 -38.63 4.77
C HIS A 185 10.46 -38.66 5.02
N PRO A 186 9.69 -39.44 4.22
CA PRO A 186 8.26 -39.26 4.03
C PRO A 186 7.38 -40.28 4.78
N VAL A 187 6.06 -40.05 4.65
CA VAL A 187 4.93 -41.00 4.80
C VAL A 187 4.38 -41.22 6.23
N ILE A 188 3.08 -40.94 6.41
CA ILE A 188 1.97 -41.91 6.62
C ILE A 188 0.79 -41.19 7.30
N ALA A 189 -0.27 -40.96 6.52
CA ALA A 189 -1.59 -40.58 7.02
C ALA A 189 -2.25 -41.77 7.74
N LYS A 190 -2.89 -41.49 8.89
CA LYS A 190 -4.00 -42.30 9.44
C LYS A 190 -5.08 -41.39 10.06
N PRO A 191 -6.35 -41.80 9.97
CA PRO A 191 -7.50 -40.88 9.85
C PRO A 191 -8.07 -40.43 11.19
N ILE A 192 -8.68 -39.24 11.18
CA ILE A 192 -9.44 -38.64 12.28
C ILE A 192 -10.87 -39.16 12.24
N THR A 193 -11.39 -39.59 13.40
CA THR A 193 -12.78 -39.97 13.64
C THR A 193 -13.62 -38.73 13.93
N VAL A 194 -14.66 -38.51 13.14
CA VAL A 194 -15.70 -37.49 13.33
C VAL A 194 -16.58 -37.89 14.51
N ASN A 195 -16.94 -36.94 15.38
CA ASN A 195 -18.14 -37.05 16.20
C ASN A 195 -18.85 -35.68 16.34
N GLU A 196 -20.16 -35.81 16.32
CA GLU A 196 -21.20 -34.84 16.03
C GLU A 196 -21.50 -33.82 17.14
N THR A 197 -22.03 -32.68 16.69
CA THR A 197 -23.16 -31.88 17.24
C THR A 197 -23.13 -31.44 18.70
N VAL A 198 -23.43 -30.15 18.96
CA VAL A 198 -24.74 -29.70 19.46
C VAL A 198 -24.85 -28.18 19.25
N VAL A 199 -25.97 -27.77 18.66
CA VAL A 199 -26.48 -26.40 18.54
C VAL A 199 -27.51 -26.21 19.65
N GLU A 200 -27.44 -25.11 20.40
CA GLU A 200 -28.50 -24.45 21.19
C GLU A 200 -27.80 -23.40 22.09
N GLU A 201 -28.28 -22.20 22.40
CA GLU A 201 -29.55 -21.50 22.19
C GLU A 201 -29.26 -20.00 22.50
N ILE A 202 -30.03 -19.10 21.90
CA ILE A 202 -29.88 -17.64 22.00
C ILE A 202 -30.67 -17.15 23.21
N VAL A 203 -30.06 -16.38 24.11
CA VAL A 203 -30.78 -15.63 25.16
C VAL A 203 -30.35 -14.16 25.16
N GLU A 204 -31.38 -13.31 25.20
CA GLU A 204 -31.42 -11.86 25.01
C GLU A 204 -30.60 -11.04 26.02
N ILE A 205 -30.08 -9.91 25.56
CA ILE A 205 -29.38 -8.89 26.37
C ILE A 205 -30.39 -7.78 26.70
N PRO A 206 -30.60 -7.41 27.98
CA PRO A 206 -31.40 -6.24 28.32
C PRO A 206 -30.59 -4.95 28.23
N VAL A 207 -31.25 -3.94 27.66
CA VAL A 207 -30.87 -2.54 27.48
C VAL A 207 -30.75 -1.82 28.82
N VAL A 208 -29.73 -0.97 28.99
CA VAL A 208 -29.66 0.02 30.07
C VAL A 208 -29.23 1.38 29.48
N GLU A 209 -30.10 2.38 29.68
CA GLU A 209 -29.92 3.80 29.38
C GLU A 209 -28.88 4.48 30.30
N PRO A 210 -28.23 5.59 29.87
CA PRO A 210 -27.27 6.33 30.67
C PRO A 210 -27.87 7.60 31.31
N GLU A 211 -27.33 7.99 32.48
CA GLU A 211 -27.58 9.27 33.16
C GLU A 211 -26.33 9.68 34.00
N PRO A 212 -26.13 10.95 34.40
CA PRO A 212 -25.42 11.94 33.59
C PRO A 212 -24.25 12.69 34.31
N VAL A 213 -23.56 13.51 33.49
CA VAL A 213 -22.53 14.58 33.66
C VAL A 213 -22.02 15.00 35.05
N GLU A 214 -20.70 15.27 35.13
CA GLU A 214 -20.18 16.51 35.77
C GLU A 214 -19.00 17.11 34.98
N MET A 215 -19.17 18.38 34.59
CA MET A 215 -18.18 19.26 33.95
C MET A 215 -17.22 19.85 34.98
N HIS A 216 -15.93 19.91 34.67
CA HIS A 216 -15.02 20.88 35.29
C HIS A 216 -14.25 21.63 34.19
N ASN A 217 -14.49 22.95 34.16
CA ASN A 217 -13.77 23.95 33.37
C ASN A 217 -12.47 24.31 34.10
N GLU A 218 -11.32 24.11 33.46
CA GLU A 218 -10.12 24.91 33.76
C GLU A 218 -9.48 25.34 32.43
N VAL A 219 -9.44 26.65 32.24
CA VAL A 219 -8.83 27.36 31.11
C VAL A 219 -7.40 27.69 31.53
N GLU A 220 -6.41 27.00 30.94
CA GLU A 220 -5.00 27.38 31.10
C GLU A 220 -4.55 28.24 29.91
N ILE A 221 -4.24 29.50 30.24
CA ILE A 221 -3.70 30.50 29.33
C ILE A 221 -2.21 30.18 29.13
N ILE A 222 -1.82 29.77 27.92
CA ILE A 222 -0.41 29.57 27.56
C ILE A 222 0.09 30.82 26.83
N GLU A 223 1.04 31.50 27.46
CA GLU A 223 1.78 32.64 26.92
C GLU A 223 2.53 32.29 25.63
N ILE A 224 2.30 33.09 24.59
CA ILE A 224 2.96 33.00 23.29
C ILE A 224 4.41 33.48 23.43
N ARG A 225 5.37 32.57 23.19
CA ARG A 225 6.77 32.92 22.96
C ARG A 225 7.01 32.97 21.45
N PRO A 226 7.36 34.12 20.83
CA PRO A 226 7.62 34.16 19.40
C PRO A 226 9.06 33.69 19.13
N GLN A 227 9.20 32.60 18.39
CA GLN A 227 10.43 32.30 17.65
C GLN A 227 10.06 31.83 16.26
N THR A 228 9.80 32.81 15.38
CA THR A 228 9.90 32.63 13.93
C THR A 228 11.37 32.82 13.53
N THR A 229 12.05 31.73 13.20
CA THR A 229 13.10 31.79 12.19
C THR A 229 12.40 32.07 10.86
N VAL A 230 12.45 33.33 10.43
CA VAL A 230 11.97 33.77 9.12
C VAL A 230 12.99 33.26 8.10
N GLU A 231 12.64 32.22 7.34
CA GLU A 231 13.28 31.99 6.04
C GLU A 231 13.00 33.21 5.15
N PRO A 232 13.99 33.74 4.42
CA PRO A 232 13.78 34.92 3.59
C PRO A 232 12.73 34.61 2.52
N THR A 233 11.56 35.21 2.66
CA THR A 233 10.50 35.13 1.67
C THR A 233 10.94 35.95 0.44
N PRO A 234 11.06 35.35 -0.75
CA PRO A 234 11.38 36.10 -1.95
C PRO A 234 10.22 37.07 -2.24
N THR A 235 10.54 38.37 -2.28
CA THR A 235 9.56 39.42 -2.58
C THR A 235 9.22 39.41 -4.07
N PRO A 236 7.95 39.35 -4.47
CA PRO A 236 7.57 39.39 -5.88
C PRO A 236 8.02 40.72 -6.52
N PRO A 237 8.50 40.70 -7.77
CA PRO A 237 8.90 41.92 -8.47
C PRO A 237 7.70 42.83 -8.72
N VAL A 238 7.90 44.15 -8.64
CA VAL A 238 6.86 45.16 -8.88
C VAL A 238 6.67 45.32 -10.38
N VAL A 239 5.47 45.01 -10.88
CA VAL A 239 5.17 45.08 -12.32
C VAL A 239 4.61 46.46 -12.68
N GLU A 240 5.27 47.17 -13.59
CA GLU A 240 4.74 48.38 -14.25
C GLU A 240 4.00 48.00 -15.55
N LEU A 241 2.81 48.59 -15.78
CA LEU A 241 1.97 48.31 -16.96
C LEU A 241 2.61 48.84 -18.25
N THR A 242 3.19 47.96 -19.05
CA THR A 242 3.69 48.24 -20.40
C THR A 242 2.80 47.59 -21.48
N ALA A 243 2.92 48.05 -22.73
CA ALA A 243 2.16 47.47 -23.85
C ALA A 243 2.42 45.96 -24.04
N SER A 244 3.63 45.51 -23.75
CA SER A 244 4.04 44.10 -23.73
C SER A 244 3.37 43.29 -22.62
N VAL A 245 3.20 43.87 -21.42
CA VAL A 245 2.47 43.24 -20.31
C VAL A 245 0.99 43.07 -20.66
N ILE A 246 0.36 44.04 -21.34
CA ILE A 246 -1.05 43.97 -21.74
C ILE A 246 -1.30 42.85 -22.77
N GLU A 247 -0.37 42.63 -23.71
CA GLU A 247 -0.47 41.54 -24.69
C GLU A 247 -0.34 40.15 -24.04
N ILE A 248 0.59 40.04 -23.08
CA ILE A 248 0.84 38.81 -22.31
C ILE A 248 -0.31 38.52 -21.33
N GLU A 249 -0.88 39.56 -20.70
CA GLU A 249 -2.07 39.47 -19.84
C GLU A 249 -3.28 38.90 -20.62
N GLY A 250 -3.43 39.24 -21.90
CA GLY A 250 -4.47 38.66 -22.77
C GLY A 250 -4.37 37.14 -22.98
N ARG A 251 -3.20 36.54 -22.72
CA ARG A 251 -2.94 35.09 -22.79
C ARG A 251 -2.57 34.50 -21.42
N SER A 252 -3.01 35.12 -20.33
CA SER A 252 -2.65 34.72 -18.96
C SER A 252 -2.97 33.25 -18.65
N ALA A 253 -4.05 32.69 -19.22
CA ALA A 253 -4.43 31.30 -19.00
C ALA A 253 -3.39 30.29 -19.56
N GLU A 254 -2.75 30.60 -20.68
CA GLU A 254 -1.69 29.77 -21.25
C GLU A 254 -0.42 29.84 -20.37
N ILE A 255 -0.11 31.04 -19.87
CA ILE A 255 1.02 31.27 -18.97
C ILE A 255 0.81 30.55 -17.65
N ASP A 256 -0.39 30.60 -17.08
CA ASP A 256 -0.73 29.89 -15.85
C ASP A 256 -0.63 28.37 -16.00
N ALA A 257 -1.01 27.84 -17.17
CA ALA A 257 -0.87 26.42 -17.46
C ALA A 257 0.62 26.01 -17.51
N LEU A 258 1.45 26.79 -18.20
CA LEU A 258 2.90 26.56 -18.28
C LEU A 258 3.62 26.76 -16.94
N CYS A 259 3.18 27.73 -16.14
CA CYS A 259 3.69 27.94 -14.78
C CYS A 259 3.37 26.74 -13.88
N ARG A 260 2.15 26.18 -13.97
CA ARG A 260 1.78 24.98 -13.22
C ARG A 260 2.57 23.76 -13.65
N ASP A 261 2.84 23.61 -14.95
CA ASP A 261 3.67 22.52 -15.48
C ASP A 261 5.12 22.63 -14.97
N PHE A 262 5.69 23.83 -14.98
CA PHE A 262 6.99 24.09 -14.35
C PHE A 262 7.00 23.72 -12.87
N LEU A 263 5.98 24.11 -12.09
CA LEU A 263 5.90 23.83 -10.64
C LEU A 263 5.75 22.34 -10.29
N LEU A 264 5.50 21.45 -11.27
CA LEU A 264 5.52 20.00 -11.02
C LEU A 264 6.94 19.46 -10.83
N VAL A 265 7.96 20.12 -11.40
CA VAL A 265 9.34 19.63 -11.45
C VAL A 265 10.33 20.66 -10.90
N GLY A 266 10.13 21.94 -11.21
CA GLY A 266 10.98 23.06 -10.84
C GLY A 266 10.58 23.75 -9.53
N SER A 267 11.47 24.60 -9.01
CA SER A 267 11.25 25.37 -7.79
C SER A 267 11.42 26.87 -8.04
N VAL A 268 10.53 27.68 -7.47
CA VAL A 268 10.64 29.15 -7.56
C VAL A 268 11.82 29.73 -6.77
N ASN A 269 12.48 28.91 -5.94
CA ASN A 269 13.69 29.30 -5.21
C ASN A 269 14.98 29.12 -6.02
N ASP A 270 14.91 28.50 -7.20
CA ASP A 270 16.06 28.33 -8.10
C ASP A 270 16.01 29.38 -9.22
N ASP A 271 16.77 30.45 -9.06
CA ASP A 271 16.81 31.54 -10.03
C ASP A 271 17.32 31.09 -11.42
N GLU A 272 18.19 30.08 -11.50
CA GLU A 272 18.69 29.58 -12.79
C GLU A 272 17.59 28.83 -13.54
N ASP A 273 16.85 27.97 -12.84
CA ASP A 273 15.75 27.19 -13.40
C ASP A 273 14.55 28.07 -13.78
N VAL A 274 14.21 29.06 -12.93
CA VAL A 274 13.17 30.06 -13.24
C VAL A 274 13.53 30.89 -14.47
N ASN A 275 14.80 31.30 -14.61
CA ASN A 275 15.23 32.04 -15.80
C ASN A 275 15.25 31.16 -17.07
N ALA A 276 15.55 29.86 -16.95
CA ALA A 276 15.46 28.90 -18.05
C ALA A 276 14.00 28.71 -18.51
N PHE A 277 13.06 28.57 -17.57
CA PHE A 277 11.63 28.52 -17.85
C PHE A 277 11.12 29.79 -18.52
N VAL A 278 11.44 30.97 -17.99
CA VAL A 278 11.04 32.24 -18.62
C VAL A 278 11.61 32.36 -20.03
N SER A 279 12.83 31.88 -20.26
CA SER A 279 13.44 31.87 -21.59
C SER A 279 12.71 30.95 -22.57
N SER A 280 12.22 29.79 -22.11
CA SER A 280 11.47 28.85 -22.96
C SER A 280 10.09 29.37 -23.39
N LEU A 281 9.49 30.30 -22.64
CA LEU A 281 8.24 30.96 -23.04
C LEU A 281 8.40 31.82 -24.29
N SER A 282 9.61 32.31 -24.60
CA SER A 282 9.86 33.03 -25.85
C SER A 282 9.65 32.13 -27.09
N GLU A 283 9.94 30.82 -26.97
CA GLU A 283 9.71 29.83 -28.03
C GLU A 283 8.21 29.54 -28.25
N HIS A 284 7.38 29.81 -27.24
CA HIS A 284 5.92 29.69 -27.28
C HIS A 284 5.23 30.95 -27.84
N GLY A 285 6.01 31.89 -28.39
CA GLY A 285 5.53 33.10 -29.04
C GLY A 285 5.10 34.20 -28.07
N PHE A 286 5.63 34.21 -26.84
CA PHE A 286 5.45 35.33 -25.90
C PHE A 286 6.56 36.38 -26.09
N ALA A 287 6.18 37.64 -26.24
CA ALA A 287 7.11 38.75 -26.45
C ALA A 287 7.78 39.18 -25.12
N LEU A 288 8.73 38.38 -24.64
CA LEU A 288 9.44 38.61 -23.37
C LEU A 288 10.70 39.49 -23.50
N GLY A 289 10.67 40.47 -24.41
CA GLY A 289 11.82 41.37 -24.66
C GLY A 289 12.05 42.42 -23.57
N ASP A 290 11.02 42.73 -22.79
CA ASP A 290 11.05 43.75 -21.74
C ASP A 290 11.17 43.12 -20.36
N THR A 291 11.98 43.72 -19.47
CA THR A 291 12.15 43.26 -18.08
C THR A 291 10.81 43.21 -17.33
N ASN A 292 9.90 44.13 -17.61
CA ASN A 292 8.56 44.16 -17.00
C ASN A 292 7.66 42.98 -17.41
N ALA A 293 7.82 42.46 -18.64
CA ALA A 293 7.09 41.28 -19.11
C ALA A 293 7.59 40.00 -18.43
N VAL A 294 8.90 39.90 -18.23
CA VAL A 294 9.53 38.82 -17.45
C VAL A 294 9.09 38.89 -15.98
N ASP A 295 9.09 40.09 -15.39
CA ASP A 295 8.66 40.31 -14.02
C ASP A 295 7.17 39.99 -13.84
N TYR A 296 6.34 40.26 -14.84
CA TYR A 296 4.93 39.84 -14.84
C TYR A 296 4.79 38.30 -14.78
N VAL A 297 5.49 37.57 -15.63
CA VAL A 297 5.48 36.08 -15.60
C VAL A 297 6.01 35.55 -14.27
N LYS A 298 7.12 36.10 -13.78
CA LYS A 298 7.67 35.73 -12.46
C LYS A 298 6.66 36.00 -11.34
N SER A 299 5.98 37.15 -11.36
CA SER A 299 4.94 37.47 -10.37
C SER A 299 3.77 36.49 -10.41
N ARG A 300 3.36 36.03 -11.60
CA ARG A 300 2.34 34.98 -11.78
C ARG A 300 2.81 33.64 -11.24
N LEU A 301 4.05 33.26 -11.54
CA LEU A 301 4.66 32.03 -11.04
C LEU A 301 4.72 32.02 -9.51
N PHE A 302 5.18 33.10 -8.87
CA PHE A 302 5.18 33.25 -7.41
C PHE A 302 3.76 33.19 -6.83
N ALA A 303 2.79 33.86 -7.47
CA ALA A 303 1.39 33.83 -7.00
C ALA A 303 0.79 32.42 -7.09
N LEU A 304 1.09 31.66 -8.15
CA LEU A 304 0.63 30.28 -8.33
C LEU A 304 1.31 29.31 -7.36
N ASP A 305 2.60 29.48 -7.07
CA ASP A 305 3.32 28.70 -6.08
C ASP A 305 2.81 28.96 -4.65
N GLU A 306 2.58 30.22 -4.28
CA GLU A 306 1.95 30.58 -3.01
C GLU A 306 0.53 30.02 -2.90
N MET A 307 -0.25 30.07 -3.99
CA MET A 307 -1.60 29.50 -4.03
C MET A 307 -1.56 27.98 -3.88
N ALA A 308 -0.65 27.28 -4.57
CA ALA A 308 -0.48 25.83 -4.47
C ALA A 308 -0.03 25.40 -3.06
N LYS A 309 0.91 26.13 -2.45
CA LYS A 309 1.32 25.91 -1.05
C LYS A 309 0.16 26.16 -0.09
N ALA A 310 -0.60 27.24 -0.29
CA ALA A 310 -1.76 27.57 0.53
C ALA A 310 -2.85 26.49 0.40
N GLU A 311 -3.13 26.00 -0.80
CA GLU A 311 -4.08 24.89 -1.05
C GLU A 311 -3.63 23.61 -0.34
N LYS A 312 -2.35 23.22 -0.48
CA LYS A 312 -1.77 22.04 0.17
C LYS A 312 -1.81 22.16 1.70
N ASN A 313 -1.53 23.34 2.24
CA ASN A 313 -1.62 23.60 3.69
C ASN A 313 -3.08 23.63 4.17
N ALA A 314 -4.00 24.13 3.34
CA ALA A 314 -5.44 24.20 3.62
C ALA A 314 -6.12 22.82 3.61
N MET A 315 -5.57 21.84 2.89
CA MET A 315 -6.03 20.44 2.96
C MET A 315 -5.89 19.85 4.37
N HIS A 316 -4.90 20.29 5.15
CA HIS A 316 -4.56 19.70 6.46
C HIS A 316 -4.83 20.63 7.65
N SER A 317 -5.23 21.88 7.42
CA SER A 317 -5.52 22.86 8.47
C SER A 317 -7.01 23.00 8.76
N MET A 318 -7.33 23.40 9.99
CA MET A 318 -8.70 23.67 10.43
C MET A 318 -9.20 24.98 9.80
N PRO A 319 -10.53 25.14 9.59
CA PRO A 319 -11.10 26.37 9.04
C PRO A 319 -10.80 27.55 9.97
N ASN A 320 -10.14 28.59 9.44
CA ASN A 320 -9.70 29.74 10.22
C ASN A 320 -10.72 30.89 10.21
N SER A 321 -11.80 30.77 9.43
CA SER A 321 -12.88 31.77 9.32
C SER A 321 -14.26 31.13 9.22
N TRP A 322 -15.30 31.83 9.71
CA TRP A 322 -16.69 31.41 9.52
C TRP A 322 -17.08 31.26 8.04
N ARG A 323 -16.60 32.19 7.20
CA ARG A 323 -16.80 32.12 5.74
C ARG A 323 -16.21 30.85 5.15
N GLU A 324 -15.03 30.45 5.62
CA GLU A 324 -14.34 29.24 5.19
C GLU A 324 -15.06 27.98 5.67
N ARG A 325 -15.51 27.97 6.93
CA ARG A 325 -16.31 26.88 7.51
C ARG A 325 -17.64 26.68 6.77
N GLU A 326 -18.27 27.77 6.34
CA GLU A 326 -19.49 27.72 5.54
C GLU A 326 -19.23 27.21 4.12
N ALA A 327 -18.16 27.68 3.47
CA ALA A 327 -17.76 27.21 2.15
C ALA A 327 -17.41 25.72 2.14
N LEU A 328 -16.74 25.22 3.18
CA LEU A 328 -16.44 23.80 3.36
C LEU A 328 -17.70 22.96 3.61
N ARG A 329 -18.70 23.48 4.34
CA ARG A 329 -20.00 22.78 4.46
C ARG A 329 -20.67 22.58 3.11
N LYS A 330 -20.73 23.64 2.30
CA LYS A 330 -21.26 23.57 0.93
C LYS A 330 -20.47 22.61 0.05
N PHE A 331 -19.14 22.58 0.21
CA PHE A 331 -18.29 21.61 -0.49
C PHE A 331 -18.64 20.17 -0.11
N GLU A 332 -18.78 19.84 1.18
CA GLU A 332 -19.13 18.48 1.60
C GLU A 332 -20.53 18.07 1.13
N GLU A 333 -21.50 19.01 1.10
CA GLU A 333 -22.82 18.77 0.52
C GLU A 333 -22.76 18.47 -0.99
N ALA A 334 -21.90 19.19 -1.72
CA ALA A 334 -21.68 19.02 -3.16
C ALA A 334 -20.75 17.84 -3.53
N ARG A 335 -19.98 17.30 -2.56
CA ARG A 335 -18.90 16.34 -2.79
C ARG A 335 -19.37 15.05 -3.47
N ASN A 336 -20.51 14.52 -3.07
CA ASN A 336 -21.08 13.31 -3.69
C ASN A 336 -21.46 13.54 -5.15
N ILE A 337 -22.00 14.73 -5.47
CA ILE A 337 -22.38 15.11 -6.84
C ILE A 337 -21.13 15.24 -7.70
N LEU A 338 -20.10 15.90 -7.19
CA LEU A 338 -18.81 16.07 -7.87
C LEU A 338 -18.13 14.73 -8.13
N ARG A 339 -18.06 13.85 -7.12
CA ARG A 339 -17.46 12.51 -7.26
C ARG A 339 -18.17 11.67 -8.32
N ASN A 340 -19.50 11.73 -8.39
CA ASN A 340 -20.27 10.94 -9.35
C ASN A 340 -20.13 11.47 -10.79
N ALA A 341 -19.92 12.77 -10.97
CA ALA A 341 -19.72 13.39 -12.29
C ALA A 341 -18.29 13.22 -12.84
N LEU A 342 -17.33 12.92 -11.97
CA LEU A 342 -15.91 12.92 -12.29
C LEU A 342 -15.50 11.87 -13.35
N PRO A 343 -15.98 10.60 -13.32
CA PRO A 343 -15.65 9.62 -14.35
C PRO A 343 -16.19 10.00 -15.74
N GLU A 344 -17.39 10.59 -15.79
CA GLU A 344 -18.00 11.07 -17.04
C GLU A 344 -17.15 12.19 -17.65
N ILE A 345 -16.79 13.19 -16.87
CA ILE A 345 -15.93 14.33 -17.30
C ILE A 345 -14.57 13.83 -17.80
N ILE A 346 -13.94 12.88 -17.11
CA ILE A 346 -12.64 12.33 -17.53
C ILE A 346 -12.78 11.57 -18.87
N SER A 347 -13.85 10.78 -19.02
CA SER A 347 -14.10 10.02 -20.25
C SER A 347 -14.42 10.88 -21.46
N GLU A 348 -15.16 11.98 -21.27
CA GLU A 348 -15.53 12.92 -22.33
C GLU A 348 -14.32 13.64 -22.93
N HIS A 349 -13.27 13.84 -22.14
CA HIS A 349 -12.08 14.58 -22.54
C HIS A 349 -10.88 13.68 -22.94
N ASN A 350 -11.09 12.36 -23.05
CA ASN A 350 -10.23 11.37 -23.74
C ASN A 350 -8.70 11.62 -23.70
N GLY A 351 -8.15 11.82 -22.50
CA GLY A 351 -6.70 11.98 -22.27
C GLY A 351 -6.19 13.44 -22.18
N GLU A 352 -7.02 14.44 -22.47
CA GLU A 352 -6.67 15.86 -22.27
C GLU A 352 -6.96 16.29 -20.82
N MET A 353 -6.04 15.94 -19.90
CA MET A 353 -6.21 16.17 -18.46
C MET A 353 -6.49 17.62 -18.07
N VAL A 354 -5.89 18.58 -18.77
CA VAL A 354 -6.09 20.02 -18.51
C VAL A 354 -7.54 20.43 -18.77
N LYS A 355 -8.13 19.97 -19.89
CA LYS A 355 -9.53 20.29 -20.21
C LYS A 355 -10.50 19.57 -19.28
N ALA A 356 -10.21 18.32 -18.91
CA ALA A 356 -10.97 17.58 -17.91
C ALA A 356 -10.97 18.29 -16.55
N ARG A 357 -9.82 18.81 -16.10
CA ARG A 357 -9.71 19.58 -14.86
C ARG A 357 -10.49 20.89 -14.93
N MET A 358 -10.39 21.63 -16.03
CA MET A 358 -11.17 22.86 -16.25
C MET A 358 -12.69 22.59 -16.22
N ALA A 359 -13.14 21.54 -16.90
CA ALA A 359 -14.56 21.14 -16.88
C ALA A 359 -15.03 20.74 -15.47
N PHE A 360 -14.17 20.11 -14.68
CA PHE A 360 -14.47 19.76 -13.30
C PHE A 360 -14.56 21.00 -12.38
N GLU A 361 -13.66 21.97 -12.55
CA GLU A 361 -13.76 23.27 -11.87
C GLU A 361 -15.02 24.05 -12.28
N ASP A 362 -15.38 24.04 -13.56
CA ASP A 362 -16.59 24.67 -14.08
C ASP A 362 -17.85 24.04 -13.43
N LYS A 363 -17.86 22.71 -13.29
CA LYS A 363 -18.92 21.99 -12.58
C LYS A 363 -19.00 22.40 -11.11
N ALA A 364 -17.86 22.55 -10.44
CA ALA A 364 -17.79 23.01 -9.05
C ALA A 364 -18.31 24.45 -8.89
N ARG A 365 -17.95 25.35 -9.83
CA ARG A 365 -18.50 26.72 -9.87
C ARG A 365 -20.01 26.72 -10.10
N GLY A 366 -20.52 25.82 -10.94
CA GLY A 366 -21.96 25.59 -11.13
C GLY A 366 -22.71 25.13 -9.87
N LEU A 367 -22.02 24.53 -8.90
CA LEU A 367 -22.55 24.15 -7.59
C LEU A 367 -22.36 25.25 -6.52
N ASN A 368 -22.03 26.47 -6.93
CA ASN A 368 -21.79 27.64 -6.05
C ASN A 368 -20.63 27.45 -5.06
N LEU A 369 -19.60 26.68 -5.45
CA LEU A 369 -18.37 26.56 -4.66
C LEU A 369 -17.42 27.73 -4.94
N ASP A 370 -16.91 28.35 -3.87
CA ASP A 370 -15.96 29.47 -3.97
C ASP A 370 -14.52 28.93 -4.11
N LEU A 371 -14.08 28.70 -5.34
CA LEU A 371 -12.73 28.21 -5.65
C LEU A 371 -11.63 29.24 -5.36
N ARG A 372 -11.98 30.48 -4.95
CA ARG A 372 -10.99 31.46 -4.48
C ARG A 372 -10.46 31.12 -3.09
N LEU A 373 -11.16 30.25 -2.36
CA LEU A 373 -10.73 29.78 -1.04
C LEU A 373 -9.81 28.56 -1.23
N PRO A 374 -8.54 28.62 -0.79
CA PRO A 374 -7.58 27.52 -0.97
C PRO A 374 -8.04 26.20 -0.34
N SER A 375 -8.82 26.25 0.74
CA SER A 375 -9.40 25.07 1.38
C SER A 375 -10.45 24.34 0.56
N VAL A 376 -11.18 25.06 -0.30
CA VAL A 376 -12.17 24.46 -1.22
C VAL A 376 -11.48 24.04 -2.52
N SER A 377 -10.63 24.91 -3.09
CA SER A 377 -9.86 24.65 -4.31
C SER A 377 -8.96 23.42 -4.15
N GLY A 378 -8.15 23.37 -3.08
CA GLY A 378 -7.25 22.24 -2.81
C GLY A 378 -7.98 20.91 -2.62
N ARG A 379 -9.15 20.91 -1.95
CA ARG A 379 -9.97 19.70 -1.80
C ARG A 379 -10.61 19.25 -3.11
N LEU A 380 -11.01 20.19 -3.96
CA LEU A 380 -11.53 19.88 -5.28
C LEU A 380 -10.43 19.22 -6.14
N HIS A 381 -9.23 19.80 -6.19
CA HIS A 381 -8.10 19.23 -6.92
C HIS A 381 -7.69 17.87 -6.37
N ALA A 382 -7.66 17.70 -5.04
CA ALA A 382 -7.38 16.42 -4.42
C ALA A 382 -8.40 15.32 -4.82
N LEU A 383 -9.68 15.66 -4.98
CA LEU A 383 -10.67 14.70 -5.48
C LEU A 383 -10.40 14.29 -6.93
N PHE A 384 -10.02 15.24 -7.78
CA PHE A 384 -9.68 14.99 -9.18
C PHE A 384 -8.45 14.10 -9.30
N ASP A 385 -7.37 14.43 -8.58
CA ASP A 385 -6.09 13.72 -8.64
C ASP A 385 -6.20 12.31 -8.05
N LEU A 386 -6.98 12.14 -6.98
CA LEU A 386 -7.26 10.83 -6.40
C LEU A 386 -8.01 9.93 -7.38
N GLN A 387 -8.95 10.47 -8.15
CA GLN A 387 -9.66 9.68 -9.16
C GLN A 387 -8.73 9.26 -10.30
N ILE A 388 -7.86 10.14 -10.78
CA ILE A 388 -6.86 9.78 -11.81
C ILE A 388 -5.95 8.67 -11.29
N SER A 389 -5.43 8.81 -10.08
CA SER A 389 -4.59 7.77 -9.47
C SER A 389 -5.34 6.44 -9.31
N LEU A 390 -6.63 6.47 -8.97
CA LEU A 390 -7.45 5.27 -8.91
C LEU A 390 -7.67 4.65 -10.30
N ASP A 391 -7.95 5.46 -11.32
CA ASP A 391 -8.13 4.99 -12.68
C ASP A 391 -6.84 4.38 -13.25
N GLU A 392 -5.68 4.94 -12.90
CA GLU A 392 -4.36 4.37 -13.21
C GLU A 392 -4.11 3.04 -12.49
N GLU A 393 -4.44 2.94 -11.20
CA GLU A 393 -4.35 1.68 -10.43
C GLU A 393 -5.33 0.62 -10.95
N ILE A 394 -6.54 1.01 -11.32
CA ILE A 394 -7.55 0.13 -11.93
C ILE A 394 -7.07 -0.35 -13.29
N ALA A 395 -6.50 0.53 -14.12
CA ALA A 395 -5.91 0.15 -15.40
C ALA A 395 -4.72 -0.81 -15.23
N ALA A 396 -3.92 -0.64 -14.17
CA ALA A 396 -2.84 -1.56 -13.81
C ALA A 396 -3.37 -2.92 -13.27
N THR A 397 -4.58 -2.94 -12.71
CA THR A 397 -5.23 -4.12 -12.13
C THR A 397 -6.21 -4.81 -13.11
N ASP A 398 -6.48 -4.23 -14.28
CA ASP A 398 -7.38 -4.82 -15.26
C ASP A 398 -6.83 -6.17 -15.77
N PRO A 399 -7.59 -7.28 -15.65
CA PRO A 399 -7.18 -8.59 -16.15
C PRO A 399 -6.84 -8.59 -17.65
N ARG A 400 -7.47 -7.73 -18.46
CA ARG A 400 -7.17 -7.62 -19.91
C ARG A 400 -5.81 -6.97 -20.14
N THR A 401 -5.53 -5.86 -19.46
CA THR A 401 -4.24 -5.16 -19.54
C THR A 401 -3.11 -6.01 -18.95
N ALA A 402 -3.36 -6.72 -17.85
CA ALA A 402 -2.42 -7.67 -17.27
C ALA A 402 -2.10 -8.83 -18.22
N ARG A 403 -3.12 -9.39 -18.90
CA ARG A 403 -2.95 -10.41 -19.95
C ARG A 403 -2.09 -9.90 -21.10
N ARG A 404 -2.45 -8.75 -21.66
CA ARG A 404 -1.70 -8.13 -22.78
C ARG A 404 -0.25 -7.87 -22.40
N THR A 405 -0.01 -7.38 -21.19
CA THR A 405 1.34 -7.16 -20.66
C THR A 405 2.15 -8.45 -20.57
N ARG A 406 1.56 -9.56 -20.11
CA ARG A 406 2.22 -10.87 -20.08
C ARG A 406 2.52 -11.40 -21.48
N VAL A 407 1.59 -11.28 -22.41
CA VAL A 407 1.75 -11.70 -23.80
C VAL A 407 2.85 -10.89 -24.49
N ILE A 408 2.86 -9.56 -24.32
CA ILE A 408 3.89 -8.67 -24.87
C ILE A 408 5.26 -9.00 -24.29
N ARG A 409 5.34 -9.24 -22.97
CA ARG A 409 6.59 -9.65 -22.32
C ARG A 409 7.14 -10.95 -22.92
N LEU A 410 6.28 -11.93 -23.19
CA LEU A 410 6.68 -13.19 -23.84
C LEU A 410 7.16 -12.97 -25.28
N LEU A 411 6.44 -12.15 -26.05
CA LEU A 411 6.79 -11.83 -27.44
C LEU A 411 8.14 -11.09 -27.54
N GLN A 412 8.32 -10.02 -26.74
CA GLN A 412 9.50 -9.15 -26.75
C GLN A 412 10.69 -9.71 -25.95
N HIS A 413 10.53 -10.82 -25.24
CA HIS A 413 11.60 -11.41 -24.45
C HIS A 413 12.83 -11.75 -25.33
N GLY A 414 14.00 -11.19 -24.99
CA GLY A 414 15.21 -11.41 -25.79
C GLY A 414 15.12 -10.87 -27.22
N ALA A 415 14.23 -9.91 -27.50
CA ALA A 415 14.13 -9.27 -28.82
C ALA A 415 15.45 -8.60 -29.25
N ILE A 416 16.31 -8.25 -28.28
CA ILE A 416 17.68 -7.74 -28.50
C ILE A 416 18.57 -8.74 -29.26
N HIS A 417 18.20 -10.02 -29.34
CA HIS A 417 18.94 -11.04 -30.09
C HIS A 417 18.31 -11.37 -31.46
N LEU A 418 17.15 -10.82 -31.79
CA LEU A 418 16.47 -11.02 -33.07
C LEU A 418 17.06 -10.13 -34.17
N GLY A 419 16.88 -10.52 -35.43
CA GLY A 419 17.17 -9.68 -36.58
C GLY A 419 16.27 -8.44 -36.66
N ALA A 420 16.69 -7.42 -37.41
CA ALA A 420 15.94 -6.16 -37.53
C ALA A 420 14.52 -6.34 -38.12
N ASN A 421 14.33 -7.31 -39.01
CA ASN A 421 13.02 -7.63 -39.59
C ASN A 421 12.10 -8.31 -38.58
N GLU A 422 12.63 -9.23 -37.77
CA GLU A 422 11.89 -9.98 -36.75
C GLU A 422 11.43 -9.07 -35.60
N ARG A 423 12.27 -8.11 -35.19
CA ARG A 423 11.88 -7.07 -34.21
C ARG A 423 10.74 -6.22 -34.75
N ARG A 424 10.84 -5.76 -36.01
CA ARG A 424 9.77 -4.98 -36.66
C ARG A 424 8.45 -5.76 -36.73
N THR A 425 8.49 -7.08 -36.95
CA THR A 425 7.27 -7.89 -36.94
C THR A 425 6.66 -8.01 -35.54
N LEU A 426 7.48 -8.13 -34.49
CA LEU A 426 7.00 -8.15 -33.10
C LEU A 426 6.46 -6.79 -32.67
N ASP A 427 7.14 -5.69 -33.00
CA ASP A 427 6.67 -4.33 -32.69
C ASP A 427 5.33 -4.01 -33.37
N ARG A 428 5.12 -4.51 -34.60
CA ARG A 428 3.84 -4.40 -35.30
C ARG A 428 2.74 -5.25 -34.65
N LEU A 429 3.11 -6.42 -34.12
CA LEU A 429 2.17 -7.31 -33.42
C LEU A 429 1.79 -6.74 -32.04
N GLU A 430 2.74 -6.15 -31.31
CA GLU A 430 2.52 -5.45 -30.04
C GLU A 430 1.54 -4.28 -30.19
N ARG A 431 1.73 -3.46 -31.22
CA ARG A 431 0.80 -2.35 -31.54
C ARG A 431 -0.61 -2.81 -31.89
N ASN A 432 -0.79 -4.09 -32.22
CA ASN A 432 -2.08 -4.69 -32.56
C ASN A 432 -2.34 -5.94 -31.72
N ILE A 433 -2.03 -5.87 -30.42
CA ILE A 433 -2.21 -7.00 -29.50
C ILE A 433 -3.69 -7.39 -29.37
N ASP A 434 -4.60 -6.42 -29.46
CA ASP A 434 -6.05 -6.60 -29.44
C ASP A 434 -6.53 -7.48 -30.60
N GLY A 435 -6.03 -7.24 -31.81
CA GLY A 435 -6.36 -8.05 -32.98
C GLY A 435 -5.74 -9.45 -32.93
N PHE A 436 -4.59 -9.61 -32.27
CA PHE A 436 -4.01 -10.92 -32.00
C PHE A 436 -4.84 -11.72 -31.00
N GLU A 437 -5.27 -11.08 -29.90
CA GLU A 437 -6.12 -11.68 -28.88
C GLU A 437 -7.46 -12.18 -29.46
N GLN A 438 -8.15 -11.34 -30.24
CA GLN A 438 -9.40 -11.70 -30.92
C GLN A 438 -9.24 -12.86 -31.91
N LEU A 439 -8.10 -12.92 -32.60
CA LEU A 439 -7.79 -14.01 -33.52
C LEU A 439 -7.63 -15.33 -32.78
N VAL A 440 -6.94 -15.31 -31.64
CA VAL A 440 -6.72 -16.50 -30.81
C VAL A 440 -8.04 -16.97 -30.19
N GLU A 441 -8.82 -16.04 -29.64
CA GLU A 441 -10.16 -16.30 -29.11
C GLU A 441 -11.07 -16.97 -30.16
N ALA A 442 -11.19 -16.39 -31.36
CA ALA A 442 -12.02 -16.95 -32.43
C ALA A 442 -11.58 -18.34 -32.92
N ILE A 443 -10.27 -18.63 -32.87
CA ILE A 443 -9.74 -19.94 -33.23
C ILE A 443 -10.08 -20.97 -32.15
N LEU A 444 -9.91 -20.61 -30.87
CA LEU A 444 -10.14 -21.49 -29.73
C LEU A 444 -11.62 -21.75 -29.46
N GLU A 445 -12.47 -20.75 -29.64
CA GLU A 445 -13.93 -20.87 -29.55
C GLU A 445 -14.46 -21.86 -30.59
N LYS A 446 -13.92 -21.80 -31.82
CA LYS A 446 -14.30 -22.72 -32.90
C LYS A 446 -13.78 -24.16 -32.70
N SER A 447 -12.75 -24.33 -31.89
CA SER A 447 -12.12 -25.64 -31.64
C SER A 447 -12.41 -26.23 -30.27
N GLU A 448 -13.47 -25.76 -29.59
CA GLU A 448 -13.91 -26.24 -28.26
C GLU A 448 -12.77 -26.28 -27.23
N GLY A 449 -11.86 -25.30 -27.26
CA GLY A 449 -10.76 -25.21 -26.29
C GLY A 449 -9.56 -26.13 -26.53
N ILE A 450 -9.48 -26.86 -27.64
CA ILE A 450 -8.32 -27.70 -27.94
C ILE A 450 -7.21 -26.88 -28.62
N TYR A 451 -6.03 -26.75 -28.01
CA TYR A 451 -4.87 -26.04 -28.58
C TYR A 451 -3.73 -26.97 -29.00
N GLY A 452 -3.97 -27.76 -30.06
CA GLY A 452 -2.97 -28.67 -30.66
C GLY A 452 -2.26 -28.09 -31.89
N ASP A 453 -1.42 -28.91 -32.52
CA ASP A 453 -0.61 -28.53 -33.71
C ASP A 453 -1.44 -27.94 -34.87
N ALA A 454 -2.70 -28.38 -35.02
CA ALA A 454 -3.61 -27.87 -36.03
C ALA A 454 -4.00 -26.41 -35.76
N GLN A 455 -4.37 -26.07 -34.52
CA GLN A 455 -4.74 -24.73 -34.09
C GLN A 455 -3.54 -23.80 -34.06
N GLN A 456 -2.39 -24.29 -33.60
CA GLN A 456 -1.11 -23.55 -33.69
C GLN A 456 -0.78 -23.19 -35.14
N THR A 457 -0.98 -24.12 -36.07
CA THR A 457 -0.78 -23.88 -37.51
C THR A 457 -1.79 -22.89 -38.08
N LEU A 458 -3.03 -22.88 -37.58
CA LEU A 458 -4.04 -21.90 -37.98
C LEU A 458 -3.65 -20.48 -37.52
N VAL A 459 -3.22 -20.30 -36.28
CA VAL A 459 -2.75 -19.00 -35.75
C VAL A 459 -1.64 -18.45 -36.64
N ILE A 460 -0.63 -19.28 -36.94
CA ILE A 460 0.49 -18.90 -37.81
C ILE A 460 0.01 -18.54 -39.23
N ARG A 461 -0.84 -19.37 -39.84
CA ARG A 461 -1.34 -19.14 -41.20
C ARG A 461 -2.19 -17.86 -41.30
N PHE A 462 -2.99 -17.54 -40.28
CA PHE A 462 -3.78 -16.31 -40.28
C PHE A 462 -2.88 -15.07 -40.14
N LEU A 463 -1.85 -15.14 -39.30
CA LEU A 463 -0.87 -14.06 -39.17
C LEU A 463 -0.06 -13.86 -40.46
N GLU A 464 0.37 -14.94 -41.13
CA GLU A 464 0.99 -14.86 -42.46
C GLU A 464 0.05 -14.21 -43.49
N LYS A 465 -1.23 -14.60 -43.51
CA LYS A 465 -2.24 -14.01 -44.40
C LYS A 465 -2.46 -12.51 -44.13
N LYS A 466 -2.23 -12.06 -42.90
CA LYS A 466 -2.27 -10.64 -42.50
C LYS A 466 -0.97 -9.89 -42.77
N GLY A 467 0.05 -10.56 -43.33
CA GLY A 467 1.32 -9.96 -43.73
C GLY A 467 2.36 -9.90 -42.60
N TYR A 468 2.24 -10.76 -41.58
CA TYR A 468 3.28 -10.94 -40.57
C TYR A 468 4.16 -12.14 -40.94
N GLU A 469 5.49 -11.94 -40.99
CA GLU A 469 6.47 -13.00 -41.26
C GLU A 469 6.78 -13.80 -39.99
N VAL A 470 5.81 -14.58 -39.52
CA VAL A 470 5.85 -15.23 -38.19
C VAL A 470 6.38 -16.66 -38.20
N ASN A 471 6.48 -17.26 -39.39
CA ASN A 471 6.84 -18.67 -39.58
C ASN A 471 8.36 -18.84 -39.74
N ASN A 472 9.10 -18.33 -38.76
CA ASN A 472 10.54 -18.56 -38.61
C ASN A 472 10.81 -19.36 -37.33
N ALA A 473 11.97 -20.02 -37.25
CA ALA A 473 12.42 -20.78 -36.09
C ALA A 473 12.44 -19.95 -34.79
N GLU A 474 12.65 -18.63 -34.89
CA GLU A 474 12.71 -17.72 -33.74
C GLU A 474 11.34 -17.18 -33.30
N LEU A 475 10.46 -16.85 -34.26
CA LEU A 475 9.17 -16.19 -33.98
C LEU A 475 8.02 -17.17 -33.77
N ARG A 476 8.03 -18.31 -34.48
CA ARG A 476 6.96 -19.31 -34.43
C ARG A 476 6.76 -19.87 -33.01
N PRO A 477 7.82 -20.28 -32.26
CA PRO A 477 7.65 -20.77 -30.90
C PRO A 477 7.09 -19.71 -29.93
N ARG A 478 7.49 -18.44 -30.11
CA ARG A 478 7.03 -17.32 -29.26
C ARG A 478 5.56 -17.00 -29.47
N ILE A 479 5.13 -16.98 -30.73
CA ILE A 479 3.75 -16.65 -31.09
C ILE A 479 2.80 -17.77 -30.69
N VAL A 480 3.24 -19.02 -30.80
CA VAL A 480 2.50 -20.20 -30.33
C VAL A 480 2.36 -20.18 -28.80
N ALA A 481 3.44 -19.90 -28.06
CA ALA A 481 3.38 -19.79 -26.60
C ALA A 481 2.51 -18.59 -26.16
N ALA A 482 2.61 -17.43 -26.83
CA ALA A 482 1.78 -16.26 -26.60
C ALA A 482 0.27 -16.56 -26.81
N ALA A 483 -0.08 -17.27 -27.86
CA ALA A 483 -1.45 -17.70 -28.12
C ALA A 483 -1.94 -18.74 -27.08
N GLY A 484 -1.06 -19.61 -26.61
CA GLY A 484 -1.35 -20.51 -25.48
C GLY A 484 -1.67 -19.76 -24.18
N VAL A 485 -0.89 -18.72 -23.84
CA VAL A 485 -1.18 -17.87 -22.66
C VAL A 485 -2.54 -17.18 -22.78
N VAL A 486 -2.87 -16.63 -23.95
CA VAL A 486 -4.18 -16.03 -24.20
C VAL A 486 -5.29 -17.06 -24.03
N GLY A 487 -5.14 -18.25 -24.62
CA GLY A 487 -6.13 -19.31 -24.50
C GLY A 487 -6.35 -19.81 -23.07
N ALA A 488 -5.27 -19.88 -22.27
CA ALA A 488 -5.35 -20.35 -20.90
C ALA A 488 -6.04 -19.33 -19.99
N GLU A 489 -5.79 -18.05 -20.22
CA GLU A 489 -6.41 -16.97 -19.45
C GLU A 489 -7.87 -16.69 -19.83
N LEU A 490 -8.26 -17.01 -21.07
CA LEU A 490 -9.66 -16.99 -21.50
C LEU A 490 -10.43 -18.25 -21.04
N GLY A 491 -9.77 -19.19 -20.35
CA GLY A 491 -10.38 -20.41 -19.83
C GLY A 491 -10.63 -21.49 -20.88
N HIS A 492 -10.05 -21.35 -22.08
CA HIS A 492 -10.22 -22.32 -23.16
C HIS A 492 -9.26 -23.51 -23.04
N ILE A 493 -8.05 -23.32 -22.53
CA ILE A 493 -7.04 -24.39 -22.38
C ILE A 493 -6.51 -24.45 -20.94
N ALA A 494 -5.98 -25.59 -20.52
CA ALA A 494 -5.32 -25.68 -19.22
C ALA A 494 -3.89 -25.09 -19.29
N PRO A 495 -3.35 -24.47 -18.21
CA PRO A 495 -1.96 -24.00 -18.14
C PRO A 495 -0.89 -25.05 -18.51
N SER A 496 -1.21 -26.33 -18.36
CA SER A 496 -0.34 -27.45 -18.73
C SER A 496 -0.24 -27.71 -20.23
N GLU A 497 -1.17 -27.17 -21.02
CA GLU A 497 -1.28 -27.37 -22.47
C GLU A 497 -0.59 -26.26 -23.26
N ILE A 498 0.00 -25.27 -22.58
CA ILE A 498 0.78 -24.21 -23.21
C ILE A 498 2.06 -24.81 -23.81
N PRO A 499 2.28 -24.68 -25.14
CA PRO A 499 3.49 -25.20 -25.77
C PRO A 499 4.73 -24.51 -25.21
N ARG A 500 5.70 -25.31 -24.75
CA ARG A 500 6.97 -24.79 -24.23
C ARG A 500 7.83 -24.28 -25.39
N LEU A 501 8.52 -23.16 -25.17
CA LEU A 501 9.50 -22.63 -26.12
C LEU A 501 10.61 -23.67 -26.34
N ALA A 502 11.05 -23.85 -27.59
CA ALA A 502 12.08 -24.83 -27.93
C ALA A 502 13.42 -24.52 -27.20
N PRO A 503 14.13 -25.54 -26.68
CA PRO A 503 15.39 -25.36 -25.96
C PRO A 503 16.48 -24.91 -26.95
N GLY A 504 16.77 -23.62 -26.95
CA GLY A 504 17.70 -22.98 -27.89
C GLY A 504 17.51 -21.46 -27.97
N ILE A 505 16.29 -20.98 -27.69
CA ILE A 505 16.06 -19.57 -27.33
C ILE A 505 16.47 -19.45 -25.87
N LYS A 506 17.39 -18.53 -25.53
CA LYS A 506 17.80 -18.27 -24.14
C LYS A 506 16.62 -17.72 -23.34
N VAL A 507 15.76 -18.60 -22.89
CA VAL A 507 14.70 -18.39 -21.89
C VAL A 507 15.11 -19.28 -20.73
N SER A 508 15.28 -18.71 -19.54
CA SER A 508 15.49 -19.54 -18.36
C SER A 508 14.20 -20.29 -18.08
N ASP A 509 14.27 -21.63 -18.04
CA ASP A 509 13.14 -22.51 -17.74
C ASP A 509 12.38 -22.09 -16.45
N THR A 510 13.06 -21.41 -15.54
CA THR A 510 12.52 -20.84 -14.30
C THR A 510 11.45 -19.75 -14.49
N GLU A 511 11.47 -18.99 -15.58
CA GLU A 511 10.49 -17.90 -15.82
C GLU A 511 9.25 -18.40 -16.58
N VAL A 512 9.42 -19.40 -17.44
CA VAL A 512 8.29 -20.12 -18.03
C VAL A 512 7.60 -20.92 -16.93
N ASP A 513 8.36 -21.56 -16.03
CA ASP A 513 7.80 -22.21 -14.86
C ASP A 513 7.15 -21.21 -13.90
N SER A 514 7.67 -19.98 -13.72
CA SER A 514 7.02 -18.92 -12.93
C SER A 514 5.72 -18.44 -13.56
N ILE A 515 5.68 -18.28 -14.89
CA ILE A 515 4.47 -17.93 -15.64
C ILE A 515 3.46 -19.08 -15.60
N ILE A 516 3.91 -20.33 -15.68
CA ILE A 516 3.07 -21.52 -15.52
C ILE A 516 2.57 -21.65 -14.07
N THR A 517 3.36 -21.26 -13.06
CA THR A 517 2.90 -21.22 -11.66
C THR A 517 1.87 -20.12 -11.45
N ASP A 518 2.06 -18.94 -12.03
CA ASP A 518 1.08 -17.85 -12.01
C ASP A 518 -0.21 -18.21 -12.77
N LEU A 519 -0.10 -18.93 -13.89
CA LEU A 519 -1.24 -19.47 -14.65
C LEU A 519 -1.93 -20.62 -13.93
N LYS A 520 -1.20 -21.51 -13.23
CA LYS A 520 -1.80 -22.53 -12.36
C LYS A 520 -2.53 -21.89 -11.18
N ARG A 521 -2.00 -20.80 -10.64
CA ARG A 521 -2.61 -20.01 -9.57
C ARG A 521 -3.88 -19.30 -10.05
N LEU A 522 -3.88 -18.73 -11.26
CA LEU A 522 -5.07 -18.15 -11.90
C LEU A 522 -6.10 -19.22 -12.30
N ALA A 523 -5.67 -20.36 -12.83
CA ALA A 523 -6.56 -21.47 -13.17
C ALA A 523 -7.18 -22.10 -11.92
N GLN A 524 -6.46 -22.20 -10.81
CA GLN A 524 -7.02 -22.59 -9.50
C GLN A 524 -8.05 -21.57 -8.99
N GLN A 525 -7.86 -20.27 -9.25
CA GLN A 525 -8.87 -19.24 -8.93
C GLN A 525 -10.15 -19.36 -9.77
N PHE A 526 -10.09 -19.94 -10.98
CA PHE A 526 -11.27 -20.16 -11.84
C PHE A 526 -11.86 -21.58 -11.75
N LYS A 527 -11.09 -22.56 -11.25
CA LYS A 527 -11.53 -23.96 -11.10
C LYS A 527 -12.20 -24.25 -9.76
N ALA A 528 -12.34 -23.25 -8.89
CA ALA A 528 -13.01 -23.32 -7.59
C ALA A 528 -14.55 -23.48 -7.68
N THR A 529 -15.03 -24.35 -8.57
CA THR A 529 -16.41 -24.85 -8.54
C THR A 529 -16.53 -26.36 -8.47
N ASP A 530 -15.47 -27.14 -8.70
CA ASP A 530 -15.56 -28.60 -8.56
C ASP A 530 -14.33 -29.21 -7.86
N GLU A 531 -14.64 -29.82 -6.72
CA GLU A 531 -13.88 -30.76 -5.90
C GLU A 531 -13.05 -30.20 -4.73
N GLU A 532 -13.46 -30.70 -3.55
CA GLU A 532 -13.04 -30.44 -2.19
C GLU A 532 -11.64 -31.01 -1.92
N GLU A 533 -10.68 -30.14 -1.60
CA GLU A 533 -9.55 -30.35 -0.67
C GLU A 533 -8.62 -29.14 -0.79
N ASP A 534 -8.71 -28.17 0.14
CA ASP A 534 -7.59 -27.37 0.69
C ASP A 534 -8.13 -26.23 1.58
N ALA A 535 -8.63 -26.61 2.76
CA ALA A 535 -9.15 -25.65 3.73
C ALA A 535 -8.07 -24.72 4.33
N ASP A 536 -6.78 -24.97 4.12
CA ASP A 536 -5.71 -24.14 4.71
C ASP A 536 -5.11 -23.11 3.73
N GLU A 537 -5.09 -23.36 2.40
CA GLU A 537 -4.62 -22.37 1.41
C GLU A 537 -5.72 -21.38 1.00
N GLU A 538 -6.98 -21.82 1.02
CA GLU A 538 -8.14 -20.95 0.77
C GLU A 538 -8.35 -19.96 1.93
N ILE A 539 -8.01 -20.32 3.18
CA ILE A 539 -8.03 -19.40 4.32
C ILE A 539 -6.96 -18.33 4.19
N GLU A 540 -5.75 -18.62 3.70
CA GLU A 540 -4.71 -17.61 3.55
C GLU A 540 -4.98 -16.65 2.38
N LEU A 541 -5.55 -17.15 1.27
CA LEU A 541 -5.91 -16.29 0.13
C LEU A 541 -7.19 -15.48 0.43
N ALA A 542 -8.20 -16.10 1.04
CA ALA A 542 -9.39 -15.41 1.53
C ALA A 542 -9.07 -14.44 2.67
N GLU A 543 -8.11 -14.73 3.56
CA GLU A 543 -7.61 -13.77 4.56
C GLU A 543 -6.81 -12.64 3.89
N SER A 544 -6.13 -12.87 2.77
CA SER A 544 -5.39 -11.81 2.06
C SER A 544 -6.31 -10.86 1.28
N VAL A 545 -7.32 -11.40 0.60
CA VAL A 545 -8.36 -10.64 -0.10
C VAL A 545 -9.31 -10.02 0.91
N ALA A 546 -9.64 -10.69 2.00
CA ALA A 546 -10.36 -10.10 3.13
C ALA A 546 -9.51 -9.06 3.86
N ASP A 547 -8.19 -9.20 4.04
CA ASP A 547 -7.34 -8.15 4.63
C ASP A 547 -7.20 -6.95 3.68
N ALA A 548 -7.24 -7.15 2.36
CA ALA A 548 -7.24 -6.06 1.38
C ALA A 548 -8.61 -5.36 1.34
N ALA A 549 -9.69 -6.12 1.26
CA ALA A 549 -11.06 -5.62 1.32
C ALA A 549 -11.38 -5.00 2.69
N GLN A 550 -10.84 -5.53 3.79
CA GLN A 550 -10.98 -5.00 5.16
C GLN A 550 -10.03 -3.83 5.39
N ARG A 551 -8.91 -3.71 4.68
CA ARG A 551 -8.13 -2.46 4.62
C ARG A 551 -8.89 -1.36 3.88
N VAL A 552 -9.50 -1.67 2.73
CA VAL A 552 -10.36 -0.72 2.00
C VAL A 552 -11.62 -0.39 2.80
N THR A 553 -12.24 -1.37 3.44
CA THR A 553 -13.45 -1.18 4.27
C THR A 553 -13.12 -0.49 5.58
N SER A 554 -11.97 -0.74 6.21
CA SER A 554 -11.54 0.01 7.40
C SER A 554 -11.03 1.40 7.06
N MET A 555 -10.46 1.64 5.87
CA MET A 555 -10.20 2.99 5.38
C MET A 555 -11.50 3.73 5.09
N ARG A 556 -12.49 3.08 4.46
CA ARG A 556 -13.85 3.63 4.28
C ARG A 556 -14.54 3.88 5.61
N GLN A 557 -14.54 2.95 6.55
CA GLN A 557 -15.09 3.14 7.91
C GLN A 557 -14.32 4.16 8.75
N ARG A 558 -13.02 4.37 8.50
CA ARG A 558 -12.26 5.47 9.11
C ARG A 558 -12.65 6.82 8.49
N ILE A 559 -12.94 6.85 7.19
CA ILE A 559 -13.47 8.04 6.51
C ILE A 559 -14.90 8.32 7.01
N ASP A 560 -15.78 7.32 7.01
CA ASP A 560 -17.14 7.41 7.52
C ASP A 560 -17.17 7.72 9.03
N GLY A 561 -16.25 7.16 9.82
CA GLY A 561 -16.11 7.42 11.25
C GLY A 561 -15.52 8.80 11.56
N VAL A 562 -14.69 9.34 10.67
CA VAL A 562 -14.25 10.75 10.71
C VAL A 562 -15.43 11.65 10.33
N ASP A 563 -16.26 11.28 9.37
CA ASP A 563 -17.48 12.01 9.00
C ASP A 563 -18.53 11.97 10.12
N ASP A 564 -18.69 10.86 10.83
CA ASP A 564 -19.57 10.71 11.99
C ASP A 564 -19.04 11.49 13.21
N LEU A 565 -17.72 11.53 13.43
CA LEU A 565 -17.09 12.36 14.45
C LEU A 565 -17.23 13.85 14.13
N LEU A 566 -17.09 14.24 12.87
CA LEU A 566 -17.30 15.61 12.39
C LEU A 566 -18.78 16.02 12.46
N ALA A 567 -19.71 15.10 12.19
CA ALA A 567 -21.16 15.31 12.36
C ALA A 567 -21.55 15.44 13.84
N ARG A 568 -20.96 14.62 14.73
CA ARG A 568 -21.15 14.74 16.18
C ARG A 568 -20.50 16.01 16.76
N LEU A 569 -19.37 16.45 16.22
CA LEU A 569 -18.76 17.74 16.57
C LEU A 569 -19.63 18.93 16.13
N LYS A 570 -20.43 18.80 15.05
CA LYS A 570 -21.44 19.81 14.68
C LYS A 570 -22.61 19.90 15.69
N LEU A 571 -23.01 18.79 16.32
CA LEU A 571 -24.07 18.76 17.34
C LEU A 571 -23.63 19.24 18.74
N SER A 572 -22.32 19.33 18.98
CA SER A 572 -21.77 19.79 20.27
C SER A 572 -21.59 21.32 20.38
N HIS A 573 -21.98 22.07 19.36
CA HIS A 573 -21.75 23.52 19.23
C HIS A 573 -23.00 24.33 18.81
N ASP A 574 -24.18 23.72 18.88
CA ASP A 574 -25.41 24.46 19.22
C ASP A 574 -25.59 24.39 20.74
#